data_AF-A0A535EVS6-F1
#
_entry.id   AF-A0A535EVS6-F1
#
_cell.length_a   1.000
_cell.length_b   1.000
_cell.length_c   1.000
_cell.angle_alpha   90.00
_cell.angle_beta   90.00
_cell.angle_gamma   90.00
#
_symmetry.space_group_name_H-M   'P 1'
#
loop_
_entity.id
_entity.type
_entity.pdbx_description
1 polymer ?
#
loop_
_entity_poly.entity_id
_entity_poly.type
_entity_poly.pdbx_seq_one_letter_code
_entity_poly.pdbx_strand_id
1 'polypeptide(L)'
;MGPREGELLPFKKGFAHFAVDAGVPVVPVALSGAKDLWLRKPIRVLVGEPIPTEGRGVEEVHDLGVKAVARLLPAYTDPPGPRLLRRWLTELL
;
A
#
# COMPACT_ATOMS: atom_id res chain seq x y z
N MET A 1 7.07 3.92 3.36
CA MET A 1 6.14 4.94 2.83
C MET A 1 6.96 6.10 2.30
N GLY A 2 6.67 6.61 1.10
CA GLY A 2 7.43 7.73 0.52
C GLY A 2 7.20 9.04 1.28
N PRO A 3 7.99 10.09 0.98
CA PRO A 3 7.89 11.39 1.64
C PRO A 3 6.55 12.09 1.37
N ARG A 4 5.72 11.62 0.42
CA ARG A 4 4.36 12.09 0.14
C ARG A 4 3.33 10.97 0.35
N GLU A 5 2.15 11.34 0.85
CA GLU A 5 1.05 10.37 1.00
C GLU A 5 0.60 9.93 -0.40
N GLY A 6 0.52 8.62 -0.65
CA GLY A 6 0.28 8.07 -2.00
C GLY A 6 1.54 7.79 -2.82
N GLU A 7 2.74 8.05 -2.31
CA GLU A 7 4.00 7.72 -3.01
C GLU A 7 4.52 6.35 -2.56
N LEU A 8 4.58 5.42 -3.52
CA LEU A 8 5.09 4.07 -3.31
C LEU A 8 6.61 4.09 -3.22
N LEU A 9 7.15 3.56 -2.12
CA LEU A 9 8.57 3.21 -2.10
C LEU A 9 8.82 2.00 -3.00
N PRO A 10 10.06 1.81 -3.48
CA PRO A 10 10.43 0.62 -4.23
C PRO A 10 10.02 -0.65 -3.46
N PHE A 11 9.19 -1.48 -4.09
CA PHE A 11 8.79 -2.75 -3.51
C PHE A 11 9.97 -3.72 -3.52
N LYS A 12 10.21 -4.37 -2.38
CA LYS A 12 11.15 -5.49 -2.32
C LYS A 12 10.57 -6.67 -3.11
N LYS A 13 11.43 -7.40 -3.81
CA LYS A 13 11.05 -8.59 -4.61
C LYS A 13 10.65 -9.81 -3.79
N GLY A 14 10.90 -9.80 -2.48
CA GLY A 14 10.68 -10.96 -1.61
C GLY A 14 9.26 -11.52 -1.66
N PHE A 15 8.22 -10.68 -1.76
CA PHE A 15 6.85 -11.17 -1.86
C PHE A 15 6.61 -12.03 -3.11
N ALA A 16 7.23 -11.65 -4.23
CA ALA A 16 7.07 -12.35 -5.49
C ALA A 16 7.80 -13.69 -5.47
N HIS A 17 8.99 -13.77 -4.83
CA HIS A 17 9.68 -15.03 -4.61
C HIS A 17 8.82 -16.01 -3.79
N PHE A 18 8.33 -15.58 -2.62
CA PHE A 18 7.52 -16.46 -1.77
C PHE A 18 6.23 -16.92 -2.45
N ALA A 19 5.58 -16.04 -3.21
CA ALA A 19 4.32 -16.37 -3.87
C ALA A 19 4.49 -17.31 -5.06
N VAL A 20 5.56 -17.15 -5.84
CA VAL A 20 5.90 -18.06 -6.95
C VAL A 20 6.35 -19.41 -6.40
N ASP A 21 7.23 -19.43 -5.40
CA ASP A 21 7.73 -20.67 -4.79
C ASP A 21 6.60 -21.49 -4.14
N ALA A 22 5.63 -20.81 -3.52
CA ALA A 22 4.46 -21.44 -2.91
C ALA A 22 3.31 -21.70 -3.89
N GLY A 23 3.36 -21.17 -5.12
CA GLY A 23 2.27 -21.30 -6.10
C GLY A 23 0.95 -20.68 -5.63
N VAL A 24 1.00 -19.59 -4.85
CA VAL A 24 -0.19 -18.92 -4.30
C VAL A 24 -0.39 -17.53 -4.91
N PRO A 25 -1.64 -17.09 -5.11
CA PRO A 25 -1.90 -15.76 -5.66
C PRO A 25 -1.53 -14.64 -4.70
N VAL A 26 -1.12 -13.50 -5.24
CA VAL A 26 -0.79 -12.28 -4.47
C VAL A 26 -1.96 -11.30 -4.52
N VAL A 27 -2.46 -10.87 -3.37
CA VAL A 27 -3.55 -9.87 -3.31
C VAL A 27 -2.96 -8.47 -3.04
N PRO A 28 -3.11 -7.51 -3.97
CA PRO A 28 -2.64 -6.15 -3.79
C PRO A 28 -3.55 -5.38 -2.82
N VAL A 29 -2.94 -4.72 -1.83
CA VAL A 29 -3.65 -3.90 -0.84
C VAL A 29 -2.98 -2.53 -0.74
N ALA A 30 -3.76 -1.46 -0.83
CA ALA A 30 -3.32 -0.08 -0.65
C ALA A 30 -3.99 0.54 0.58
N LEU A 31 -3.23 1.37 1.31
CA LEU A 31 -3.69 2.11 2.48
C LEU A 31 -3.54 3.61 2.22
N SER A 32 -4.56 4.39 2.57
CA SER A 32 -4.53 5.86 2.48
C SER A 32 -5.07 6.53 3.74
N GLY A 33 -4.50 7.68 4.11
CA GLY A 33 -4.83 8.42 5.34
C GLY A 33 -3.96 8.12 6.55
N ALA A 34 -2.92 7.30 6.40
CA ALA A 34 -2.03 6.86 7.48
C ALA A 34 -0.86 7.83 7.78
N LYS A 35 -0.63 8.86 6.96
CA LYS A 35 0.53 9.75 7.14
C LYS A 35 0.32 10.80 8.24
N ASP A 36 -0.89 11.34 8.34
CA ASP A 36 -1.31 12.30 9.38
C ASP A 36 -2.45 11.65 10.19
N LEU A 37 -2.09 10.88 11.22
CA LEU A 37 -3.05 10.24 12.13
C LEU A 37 -3.52 11.25 13.19
N TRP A 38 -4.84 11.42 13.33
CA TRP A 38 -5.47 12.09 14.46
C TRP A 38 -6.70 11.30 14.92
N LEU A 39 -7.15 11.56 16.16
CA LEU A 39 -8.22 10.80 16.80
C LEU A 39 -9.49 10.79 15.91
N ARG A 40 -10.03 9.59 15.64
CA ARG A 40 -11.23 9.33 14.81
C ARG A 40 -11.10 9.56 13.29
N LYS A 41 -9.89 9.71 12.74
CA LYS A 41 -9.71 9.80 11.28
C LYS A 41 -9.97 8.44 10.61
N PRO A 42 -10.79 8.36 9.55
CA PRO A 42 -10.98 7.13 8.81
C PRO A 42 -9.74 6.79 7.98
N ILE A 43 -9.25 5.56 8.10
CA ILE A 43 -8.24 4.98 7.21
C ILE A 43 -8.97 4.22 6.11
N ARG A 44 -8.58 4.45 4.86
CA ARG A 44 -9.15 3.72 3.72
C ARG A 44 -8.22 2.60 3.30
N VAL A 45 -8.77 1.40 3.24
CA VAL A 45 -8.12 0.19 2.74
C VAL A 45 -8.74 -0.14 1.38
N LEU A 46 -7.92 -0.23 0.34
CA LEU A 46 -8.34 -0.65 -0.98
C LEU A 46 -7.70 -1.99 -1.28
N VAL A 47 -8.53 -2.98 -1.58
CA VAL A 47 -8.12 -4.34 -1.93
C VAL A 47 -8.39 -4.52 -3.42
N GLY A 48 -7.37 -4.94 -4.16
CA GLY A 48 -7.51 -5.23 -5.60
C GLY A 48 -7.63 -6.71 -5.89
N GLU A 49 -7.72 -7.02 -7.17
CA GLU A 49 -7.86 -8.39 -7.67
C GLU A 49 -6.61 -9.24 -7.39
N PRO A 50 -6.78 -10.53 -7.03
CA PRO A 50 -5.66 -11.46 -6.87
C PRO A 50 -4.85 -11.61 -8.17
N ILE A 51 -3.54 -11.66 -8.04
CA ILE A 51 -2.58 -11.88 -9.13
C ILE A 51 -2.16 -13.35 -9.07
N PRO A 52 -2.54 -14.19 -10.06
CA PRO A 52 -2.14 -15.59 -10.08
C PRO A 52 -0.65 -15.73 -10.34
N THR A 53 -0.03 -16.73 -9.71
CA THR A 53 1.41 -17.03 -9.85
C THR A 53 1.67 -18.25 -10.72
N GLU A 54 0.66 -19.03 -11.11
CA GLU A 54 0.85 -20.20 -11.95
C GLU A 54 1.45 -19.81 -13.32
N GLY A 55 2.55 -20.46 -13.69
CA GLY A 55 3.22 -20.24 -14.97
C GLY A 55 3.93 -18.87 -15.10
N ARG A 56 4.00 -18.07 -14.02
CA ARG A 56 4.66 -16.75 -14.03
C ARG A 56 6.02 -16.79 -13.34
N GLY A 57 6.94 -15.96 -13.82
CA GLY A 57 8.23 -15.73 -13.18
C GLY A 57 8.15 -14.69 -12.05
N VAL A 58 9.15 -14.69 -11.16
CA VAL A 58 9.25 -13.75 -10.02
C VAL A 58 9.20 -12.29 -10.45
N GLU A 59 9.94 -11.92 -11.51
CA GLU A 59 9.98 -10.54 -12.01
C GLU A 59 8.60 -10.08 -12.52
N GLU A 60 7.87 -10.97 -13.20
CA GLU A 60 6.54 -10.67 -13.71
C GLU A 60 5.54 -10.45 -12.56
N VAL A 61 5.55 -11.33 -11.55
CA VAL A 61 4.70 -11.19 -10.36
C VAL A 61 5.04 -9.93 -9.57
N HIS A 62 6.32 -9.57 -9.48
CA HIS A 62 6.77 -8.34 -8.85
C HIS A 62 6.22 -7.12 -9.57
N ASP A 63 6.42 -7.03 -10.88
CA ASP A 63 5.95 -5.91 -11.71
C ASP A 63 4.42 -5.76 -11.68
N LEU A 64 3.69 -6.87 -11.75
CA LEU A 64 2.23 -6.88 -11.64
C LEU A 64 1.76 -6.40 -10.28
N GLY A 65 2.42 -6.83 -9.21
CA GLY A 65 2.14 -6.38 -7.84
C GLY A 65 2.32 -4.88 -7.69
N VAL A 66 3.46 -4.34 -8.17
CA VAL A 66 3.73 -2.90 -8.13
C VAL A 66 2.67 -2.11 -8.91
N LYS A 67 2.35 -2.54 -10.14
CA LYS A 67 1.32 -1.88 -10.98
C LYS A 67 -0.08 -1.98 -10.38
N ALA A 68 -0.41 -3.09 -9.73
CA ALA A 68 -1.71 -3.26 -9.10
C ALA A 68 -1.88 -2.34 -7.89
N VAL A 69 -0.88 -2.26 -7.01
CA VAL A 69 -0.93 -1.33 -5.88
C VAL A 69 -0.94 0.13 -6.35
N ALA A 70 -0.16 0.47 -7.38
CA ALA A 70 -0.18 1.81 -7.96
C ALA A 70 -1.57 2.22 -8.47
N ARG A 71 -2.32 1.29 -9.09
CA ARG A 71 -3.71 1.53 -9.53
C ARG A 71 -4.70 1.67 -8.36
N LEU A 72 -4.41 1.06 -7.21
CA LEU A 72 -5.24 1.14 -6.01
C LEU A 72 -5.02 2.40 -5.19
N LEU A 73 -3.96 3.18 -5.46
CA LEU A 73 -3.73 4.45 -4.79
C LEU A 73 -4.47 5.57 -5.53
N PRO A 74 -5.65 6.01 -5.08
CA PRO A 74 -6.22 7.25 -5.59
C PRO A 74 -5.29 8.42 -5.24
N ALA A 75 -5.48 9.56 -5.93
CA ALA A 75 -4.98 10.84 -5.45
C ALA A 75 -5.67 11.16 -4.11
N TYR A 76 -5.13 10.65 -3.01
CA TYR A 76 -5.70 10.82 -1.69
C TYR A 76 -5.57 12.29 -1.30
N THR A 77 -6.71 12.95 -1.17
CA THR A 77 -6.81 14.29 -0.59
C THR A 77 -7.28 14.14 0.84
N ASP A 78 -6.55 14.74 1.76
CA ASP A 78 -6.84 14.67 3.18
C ASP A 78 -8.21 15.31 3.47
N PRO A 79 -9.10 14.66 4.25
CA PRO A 79 -10.41 15.24 4.55
C PRO A 79 -10.23 16.52 5.39
N PRO A 80 -11.00 17.59 5.10
CA PRO A 80 -10.96 18.81 5.89
C PRO A 80 -11.54 18.54 7.30
N GLY A 81 -10.85 19.01 8.35
CA GLY A 81 -11.31 18.87 9.73
C GLY A 81 -10.31 19.39 10.77
N PRO A 82 -10.75 19.63 12.02
CA PRO A 82 -9.89 20.11 13.09
C PRO A 82 -8.86 19.03 13.47
N ARG A 83 -7.57 19.37 13.31
CA ARG A 83 -6.42 18.47 13.56
C ARG A 83 -6.04 18.44 15.04
N LEU A 84 -6.91 17.92 15.90
CA LEU A 84 -6.61 17.78 17.33
C LEU A 84 -5.41 16.84 17.56
N LEU A 85 -4.49 17.23 18.47
CA LEU A 85 -3.35 16.43 18.95
C LEU A 85 -2.27 16.06 17.91
N ARG A 86 -2.25 16.70 16.74
CA ARG A 86 -1.27 16.44 15.66
C ARG A 86 0.20 16.51 16.11
N ARG A 87 0.57 17.42 17.02
CA ARG A 87 1.97 17.57 17.48
C ARG A 87 2.45 16.46 18.41
N TRP A 88 1.56 15.74 19.10
CA TRP A 88 1.95 14.75 20.10
C TRP A 88 2.07 13.33 19.52
N LEU A 89 1.38 13.02 18.42
CA LEU A 89 1.34 11.67 17.84
C LEU A 89 2.35 11.45 16.70
N THR A 90 2.83 12.51 16.04
CA THR A 90 3.81 12.39 14.94
C THR A 90 5.26 12.30 15.42
N GLU A 91 5.56 12.67 16.68
CA GLU A 91 6.93 12.63 17.25
C GLU A 91 7.27 11.33 18.01
N LEU A 92 6.40 10.31 17.99
CA LEU A 92 6.61 9.02 18.66
C LEU A 92 7.19 7.93 17.73
N LEU A 93 7.64 8.28 16.53
CA LEU A 93 8.25 7.38 15.53
C LEU A 93 9.63 7.89 15.08
#